data_AF-A0A6U4TRH9-F1
#
_entry.id   AF-A0A6U4TRH9-F1
#
_cell.length_a   1.000
_cell.length_b   1.000
_cell.length_c   1.000
_cell.angle_alpha   90.00
_cell.angle_beta   90.00
_cell.angle_gamma   90.00
#
_symmetry.space_group_name_H-M   'P 1'
#
loop_
_entity.id
_entity.type
_entity.pdbx_description
1 polymer ?
#
loop_
_entity_poly.entity_id
_entity_poly.type
_entity_poly.pdbx_seq_one_letter_code
_entity_poly.pdbx_strand_id
1 'polypeptide(L)'
;MAGHVAIIGREENVPPPNFVPPKLAPYASPPPSHRTRGDATGKGAGWDDIELLRGVLRATREVEAMTVAPHPSVLHQKHKQLSALMRDAHGALSTAVSPQPAKPPRSQRIPPHPCLASVPAPDSSAGGPRPPTPDPPCAAGGCEEAEWGLAMLDACESIEERRRVAGGLSTMQYRGTAHYWSKVHGNVRRRCAEKALCAVRRLSLCPRGSREKVEALEMLAATVSLDASLVEGFMTNGLDASKMRFVVDPEVAKAESLCAALGAPLGALPVRVPQRKRGVRLGLDGAPH
;
A
#
# COMPACT_ATOMS: atom_id res chain seq x y z
N MET A 1 -30.03 76.89 50.32
CA MET A 1 -28.82 76.05 50.27
C MET A 1 -28.97 75.11 49.09
N ALA A 2 -28.11 75.27 48.09
CA ALA A 2 -28.18 74.60 46.80
C ALA A 2 -27.40 73.28 46.83
N GLY A 3 -28.06 72.18 46.47
CA GLY A 3 -27.44 70.86 46.30
C GLY A 3 -26.94 70.69 44.86
N HIS A 4 -25.64 70.40 44.71
CA HIS A 4 -24.97 70.12 43.45
C HIS A 4 -25.45 68.81 42.82
N VAL A 5 -25.82 68.86 41.54
CA VAL A 5 -26.05 67.68 40.68
C VAL A 5 -24.78 67.43 39.88
N ALA A 6 -24.13 66.29 40.10
CA ALA A 6 -22.98 65.86 39.32
C ALA A 6 -23.42 65.26 37.99
N ILE A 7 -22.94 65.83 36.89
CA ILE A 7 -23.16 65.36 35.52
C ILE A 7 -22.12 64.28 35.22
N ILE A 8 -22.58 63.04 35.05
CA ILE A 8 -21.73 61.91 34.62
C ILE A 8 -21.51 62.04 33.11
N GLY A 9 -20.24 62.21 32.73
CA GLY A 9 -19.80 62.28 31.35
C GLY A 9 -20.07 60.98 30.59
N ARG A 10 -20.64 61.13 29.40
CA ARG A 10 -20.98 60.06 28.46
C ARG A 10 -19.70 59.66 27.72
N GLU A 11 -19.11 58.52 28.05
CA GLU A 11 -17.97 57.97 27.29
C GLU A 11 -18.41 57.63 25.86
N GLU A 12 -17.74 58.24 24.89
CA GLU A 12 -17.93 57.96 23.47
C GLU A 12 -17.43 56.55 23.17
N ASN A 13 -18.35 55.71 22.70
CA ASN A 13 -18.10 54.34 22.32
C ASN A 13 -17.36 54.31 20.98
N VAL A 14 -16.02 54.33 21.03
CA VAL A 14 -15.16 54.22 19.85
C VAL A 14 -15.17 52.75 19.38
N PRO A 15 -15.67 52.44 18.17
CA PRO A 15 -15.65 51.07 17.67
C PRO A 15 -14.21 50.60 17.48
N PRO A 16 -13.88 49.35 17.85
CA PRO A 16 -12.53 48.83 17.71
C PRO A 16 -12.10 48.81 16.23
N PRO A 17 -10.81 49.02 15.93
CA PRO A 17 -10.31 49.04 14.57
C PRO A 17 -10.60 47.72 13.86
N ASN A 18 -11.12 47.82 12.63
CA ASN A 18 -11.39 46.69 11.75
C ASN A 18 -10.12 45.87 11.52
N PHE A 19 -10.00 44.76 12.25
CA PHE A 19 -8.94 43.79 12.05
C PHE A 19 -9.22 43.03 10.76
N VAL A 20 -8.55 43.42 9.67
CA VAL A 20 -8.55 42.65 8.43
C VAL A 20 -7.46 41.58 8.56
N PRO A 21 -7.81 40.30 8.75
CA PRO A 21 -6.79 39.27 8.86
C PRO A 21 -6.00 39.20 7.55
N PRO A 22 -4.66 39.05 7.62
CA PRO A 22 -3.82 38.96 6.43
C PRO A 22 -4.29 37.81 5.55
N LYS A 23 -4.47 38.08 4.24
CA LYS A 23 -4.74 37.06 3.24
C LYS A 23 -3.56 36.08 3.21
N LEU A 24 -3.70 34.96 3.92
CA LEU A 24 -2.74 33.87 3.87
C LEU A 24 -2.64 33.38 2.42
N ALA A 25 -1.40 33.28 1.92
CA ALA A 25 -1.14 32.72 0.60
C ALA A 25 -1.81 31.33 0.48
N PRO A 26 -2.42 31.00 -0.68
CA PRO A 26 -2.99 29.68 -0.90
C PRO A 26 -1.90 28.63 -0.68
N TYR A 27 -2.05 27.83 0.38
CA TYR A 27 -1.11 26.77 0.71
C TYR A 27 -1.05 25.80 -0.47
N ALA A 28 0.12 25.69 -1.07
CA ALA A 28 0.40 24.67 -2.07
C ALA A 28 0.01 23.33 -1.47
N SER A 29 -0.95 22.66 -2.12
CA SER A 29 -1.34 21.32 -1.70
C SER A 29 -0.09 20.44 -1.83
N PRO A 30 0.32 19.72 -0.77
CA PRO A 30 1.45 18.82 -0.89
C PRO A 30 1.23 17.85 -2.05
N PRO A 31 2.28 17.54 -2.84
CA PRO A 31 2.16 16.64 -3.98
C PRO A 31 1.60 15.29 -3.50
N PRO A 32 0.73 14.64 -4.31
CA PRO A 32 0.09 13.38 -3.93
C PRO A 32 1.17 12.36 -3.56
N SER A 33 1.17 11.94 -2.29
CA SER A 33 2.12 10.94 -1.77
C SER A 33 1.90 9.63 -2.48
N HIS A 34 3.00 9.13 -3.05
CA HIS A 34 3.32 7.76 -3.43
C HIS A 34 2.15 6.95 -4.01
N ARG A 35 2.21 6.84 -5.35
CA ARG A 35 1.48 5.84 -6.12
C ARG A 35 1.99 4.44 -5.73
N THR A 36 1.57 3.88 -4.60
CA THR A 36 1.52 2.42 -4.45
C THR A 36 0.32 1.90 -5.24
N ARG A 37 0.37 2.15 -6.55
CA ARG A 37 -0.63 1.63 -7.47
C ARG A 37 -0.19 0.21 -7.81
N GLY A 38 -1.17 -0.70 -7.90
CA GLY A 38 -1.20 -1.51 -9.11
C GLY A 38 -1.30 -0.51 -10.26
N ASP A 39 -0.15 0.00 -10.68
CA ASP A 39 -0.04 0.91 -11.79
C ASP A 39 -0.51 0.18 -13.05
N ALA A 40 -0.72 0.94 -14.12
CA ALA A 40 -1.06 0.35 -15.40
C ALA A 40 -0.02 -0.69 -15.90
N THR A 41 1.10 -0.89 -15.19
CA THR A 41 2.12 -1.91 -15.45
C THR A 41 1.74 -3.31 -14.94
N GLY A 42 0.74 -3.44 -14.05
CA GLY A 42 0.10 -4.74 -13.77
C GLY A 42 1.00 -5.78 -13.08
N LYS A 43 1.94 -5.37 -12.23
CA LYS A 43 2.80 -6.32 -11.50
C LYS A 43 1.94 -7.21 -10.61
N GLY A 44 1.88 -8.51 -10.95
CA GLY A 44 1.15 -9.52 -10.18
C GLY A 44 1.74 -9.70 -8.78
N ALA A 45 0.97 -10.33 -7.89
CA ALA A 45 1.46 -10.66 -6.55
C ALA A 45 2.70 -11.57 -6.62
N GLY A 46 3.75 -11.23 -5.88
CA GLY A 46 4.82 -12.18 -5.56
C GLY A 46 4.43 -13.10 -4.40
N TRP A 47 5.20 -14.16 -4.17
CA TRP A 47 5.00 -15.03 -3.00
C TRP A 47 5.14 -14.27 -1.66
N ASP A 48 6.08 -13.34 -1.58
CA ASP A 48 6.27 -12.50 -0.39
C ASP A 48 5.04 -11.61 -0.11
N ASP A 49 4.41 -11.05 -1.16
CA ASP A 49 3.17 -10.30 -1.04
C ASP A 49 2.04 -11.19 -0.48
N ILE A 50 1.93 -12.42 -0.99
CA ILE A 50 0.91 -13.39 -0.59
C ILE A 50 1.11 -13.79 0.87
N GLU A 51 2.35 -14.04 1.31
CA GLU A 51 2.65 -14.36 2.71
C GLU A 51 2.34 -13.18 3.64
N LEU A 52 2.71 -11.95 3.24
CA LEU A 52 2.38 -10.75 4.01
C LEU A 52 0.86 -10.59 4.14
N LEU A 53 0.12 -10.64 3.03
CA LEU A 53 -1.35 -10.53 3.03
C LEU A 53 -2.00 -11.63 3.84
N ARG A 54 -1.46 -12.86 3.81
CA ARG A 54 -1.93 -13.97 4.66
C ARG A 54 -1.73 -13.68 6.14
N GLY A 55 -0.57 -13.15 6.53
CA GLY A 55 -0.29 -12.75 7.92
C GLY A 55 -1.25 -11.66 8.39
N VAL A 56 -1.48 -10.65 7.55
CA VAL A 56 -2.41 -9.54 7.81
C VAL A 56 -3.86 -10.04 7.94
N LEU A 57 -4.31 -10.89 7.01
CA LEU A 57 -5.65 -11.46 7.06
C LEU A 57 -5.87 -12.34 8.28
N ARG A 58 -4.90 -13.15 8.67
CA ARG A 58 -4.97 -13.96 9.89
C ARG A 58 -5.19 -13.06 11.11
N ALA A 59 -4.39 -12.00 11.25
CA ALA A 59 -4.51 -11.06 12.37
C ALA A 59 -5.87 -10.35 12.42
N THR A 60 -6.43 -9.98 11.26
CA THR A 60 -7.75 -9.30 11.19
C THR A 60 -8.92 -10.27 11.40
N ARG A 61 -8.87 -11.48 10.86
CA ARG A 61 -9.90 -12.52 11.06
C ARG A 61 -10.01 -12.97 12.51
N GLU A 62 -8.89 -13.05 13.21
CA GLU A 62 -8.90 -13.35 14.65
C GLU A 62 -9.71 -12.32 15.43
N VAL A 63 -9.70 -11.04 15.01
CA VAL A 63 -10.52 -9.99 15.63
C VAL A 63 -11.99 -10.13 15.24
N GLU A 64 -12.29 -10.41 13.97
CA GLU A 64 -13.67 -10.59 13.51
C GLU A 64 -14.36 -11.84 14.09
N ALA A 65 -13.60 -12.90 14.33
CA ALA A 65 -14.11 -14.14 14.90
C ALA A 65 -14.41 -14.05 16.41
N MET A 66 -14.04 -12.95 17.07
CA MET A 66 -14.35 -12.74 18.48
C MET A 66 -15.84 -12.47 18.67
N THR A 67 -16.54 -13.45 19.25
CA THR A 67 -18.00 -13.37 19.51
C THR A 67 -18.35 -12.37 20.62
N VAL A 68 -17.41 -12.13 21.55
CA VAL A 68 -17.53 -11.12 22.60
C VAL A 68 -16.66 -9.93 22.23
N ALA A 69 -17.19 -8.71 22.43
CA ALA A 69 -16.44 -7.49 22.19
C ALA A 69 -15.11 -7.53 22.96
N PRO A 70 -13.97 -7.65 22.25
CA PRO A 70 -12.69 -7.81 22.92
C PRO A 70 -12.31 -6.56 23.69
N HIS A 71 -11.59 -6.76 24.80
CA HIS A 71 -11.09 -5.63 25.56
C HIS A 71 -10.18 -4.76 24.67
N PRO A 72 -10.26 -3.42 24.75
CA PRO A 72 -9.49 -2.51 23.88
C PRO A 72 -7.97 -2.75 23.88
N SER A 73 -7.40 -3.27 24.97
CA SER A 73 -5.98 -3.63 25.04
C SER A 73 -5.59 -4.76 24.08
N VAL A 74 -6.46 -5.76 23.91
CA VAL A 74 -6.24 -6.88 22.98
C VAL A 74 -6.25 -6.37 21.55
N LEU A 75 -7.21 -5.51 21.20
CA LEU A 75 -7.27 -4.86 19.90
C LEU A 75 -6.02 -4.00 19.65
N HIS A 76 -5.60 -3.21 20.63
CA HIS A 76 -4.38 -2.43 20.49
C HIS A 76 -3.13 -3.31 20.30
N GLN A 77 -3.04 -4.46 20.96
CA GLN A 77 -1.97 -5.43 20.76
C GLN A 77 -2.02 -6.02 19.35
N LYS A 78 -3.20 -6.37 18.83
CA LYS A 78 -3.38 -6.83 17.45
C LYS A 78 -2.94 -5.77 16.44
N HIS A 79 -3.25 -4.50 16.69
CA HIS A 79 -2.77 -3.41 15.87
C HIS A 79 -1.24 -3.32 15.86
N LYS A 80 -0.60 -3.42 17.03
CA LYS A 80 0.87 -3.43 17.14
C LYS A 80 1.49 -4.60 16.36
N GLN A 81 0.90 -5.79 16.47
CA GLN A 81 1.33 -6.97 15.71
C GLN A 81 1.23 -6.72 14.20
N LEU A 82 0.11 -6.16 13.74
CA LEU A 82 -0.11 -5.83 12.34
C LEU A 82 0.90 -4.82 11.81
N SER A 83 1.15 -3.74 12.56
CA SER A 83 2.17 -2.76 12.20
C SER A 83 3.59 -3.35 12.20
N ALA A 84 3.90 -4.27 13.12
CA ALA A 84 5.20 -4.94 13.17
C ALA A 84 5.41 -5.81 11.93
N LEU A 85 4.44 -6.64 11.57
CA LEU A 85 4.49 -7.47 10.35
C LEU A 85 4.80 -6.64 9.09
N MET A 86 4.14 -5.49 8.94
CA MET A 86 4.39 -4.60 7.80
C MET A 86 5.77 -3.95 7.88
N ARG A 87 6.22 -3.49 9.05
CA ARG A 87 7.58 -2.92 9.17
C ARG A 87 8.68 -3.95 8.95
N ASP A 88 8.49 -5.17 9.42
CA ASP A 88 9.45 -6.25 9.26
C ASP A 88 9.57 -6.64 7.79
N ALA A 89 8.44 -6.77 7.07
CA ALA A 89 8.43 -6.99 5.63
C ALA A 89 9.06 -5.82 4.84
N HIS A 90 8.86 -4.58 5.30
CA HIS A 90 9.50 -3.41 4.71
C HIS A 90 11.02 -3.37 4.96
N GLY A 91 11.44 -3.74 6.18
CA GLY A 91 12.84 -3.69 6.64
C GLY A 91 13.71 -4.85 6.17
N ALA A 92 13.18 -6.08 6.15
CA ALA A 92 13.93 -7.29 5.78
C ALA A 92 14.50 -7.20 4.35
N LEU A 93 13.78 -6.57 3.43
CA LEU A 93 14.24 -6.35 2.05
C LEU A 93 15.25 -5.20 1.94
N SER A 94 15.20 -4.23 2.85
CA SER A 94 16.19 -3.14 2.90
C SER A 94 17.56 -3.65 3.39
N THR A 95 17.60 -4.70 4.21
CA THR A 95 18.84 -5.30 4.74
C THR A 95 19.44 -6.41 3.88
N ALA A 96 18.66 -7.02 2.97
CA ALA A 96 19.16 -8.05 2.05
C ALA A 96 20.13 -7.49 0.98
N VAL A 97 20.25 -6.17 0.86
CA VAL A 97 21.25 -5.48 0.05
C VAL A 97 22.40 -5.02 0.96
N SER A 98 23.24 -5.95 1.41
CA SER A 98 24.53 -5.64 2.05
C SER A 98 25.63 -6.53 1.46
N PRO A 99 26.86 -6.00 1.35
CA PRO A 99 27.67 -6.07 0.13
C PRO A 99 28.34 -7.43 -0.07
N GLN A 100 28.46 -7.84 -1.35
CA GLN A 100 29.34 -8.95 -1.72
C GLN A 100 30.75 -8.71 -1.13
N PRO A 101 31.38 -9.73 -0.54
CA PRO A 101 32.75 -9.61 -0.06
C PRO A 101 33.65 -9.27 -1.25
N ALA A 102 34.44 -8.21 -1.09
CA ALA A 102 35.40 -7.76 -2.08
C ALA A 102 36.26 -8.93 -2.57
N LYS A 103 36.39 -9.06 -3.89
CA LYS A 103 37.35 -9.98 -4.53
C LYS A 103 38.72 -9.82 -3.85
N PRO A 104 39.37 -10.92 -3.44
CA PRO A 104 40.72 -10.83 -2.88
C PRO A 104 41.68 -10.22 -3.91
N PRO A 105 42.72 -9.48 -3.46
CA PRO A 105 43.67 -8.84 -4.34
C PRO A 105 44.40 -9.89 -5.17
N ARG A 106 44.36 -9.68 -6.50
CA ARG A 106 45.06 -10.47 -7.51
C ARG A 106 46.57 -10.36 -7.24
N SER A 107 47.16 -11.40 -6.65
CA SER A 107 48.61 -11.51 -6.49
C SER A 107 49.30 -11.32 -7.84
N GLN A 108 50.28 -10.42 -7.82
CA GLN A 108 51.18 -10.11 -8.92
C GLN A 108 51.91 -11.37 -9.37
N ARG A 109 51.78 -11.73 -10.66
CA ARG A 109 52.69 -12.65 -11.35
C ARG A 109 53.36 -11.89 -12.50
N ILE A 110 54.61 -11.51 -12.24
CA ILE A 110 55.82 -11.51 -13.09
C ILE A 110 55.62 -11.43 -14.63
N PRO A 111 56.28 -10.49 -15.35
CA PRO A 111 56.38 -10.46 -16.82
C PRO A 111 57.72 -11.07 -17.33
N PRO A 112 58.04 -11.02 -18.65
CA PRO A 112 57.51 -11.79 -19.76
C PRO A 112 58.61 -12.64 -20.46
N HIS A 113 58.24 -13.58 -21.34
CA HIS A 113 59.13 -14.05 -22.40
C HIS A 113 58.44 -13.98 -23.77
N PRO A 114 59.18 -13.61 -24.83
CA PRO A 114 58.64 -13.43 -26.18
C PRO A 114 58.78 -14.73 -26.98
N CYS A 115 57.83 -15.02 -27.87
CA CYS A 115 58.13 -15.76 -29.09
C CYS A 115 57.04 -15.54 -30.15
N LEU A 116 57.54 -15.21 -31.33
CA LEU A 116 56.86 -14.89 -32.57
C LEU A 116 56.15 -16.13 -33.15
N ALA A 117 54.99 -15.93 -33.79
CA ALA A 117 54.65 -16.54 -35.08
C ALA A 117 53.33 -15.98 -35.63
N SER A 118 53.43 -15.36 -36.80
CA SER A 118 52.37 -14.93 -37.70
C SER A 118 51.53 -16.10 -38.22
N VAL A 119 50.20 -15.95 -38.33
CA VAL A 119 49.31 -16.61 -39.33
C VAL A 119 48.03 -15.73 -39.49
N PRO A 120 47.45 -15.61 -40.71
CA PRO A 120 46.59 -14.49 -41.09
C PRO A 120 45.09 -14.69 -40.81
N ALA A 121 44.37 -13.58 -40.93
CA ALA A 121 42.92 -13.45 -40.79
C ALA A 121 42.11 -14.32 -41.78
N PRO A 122 40.89 -14.68 -41.38
CA PRO A 122 39.77 -14.65 -42.31
C PRO A 122 38.66 -13.70 -41.84
N ASP A 123 38.16 -12.93 -42.80
CA ASP A 123 36.87 -12.26 -42.77
C ASP A 123 35.76 -13.26 -42.44
N SER A 124 34.89 -12.94 -41.48
CA SER A 124 33.51 -13.43 -41.47
C SER A 124 32.63 -12.55 -40.60
N SER A 125 31.80 -11.81 -41.32
CA SER A 125 30.56 -11.20 -40.85
C SER A 125 29.69 -12.24 -40.13
N ALA A 126 29.60 -12.15 -38.81
CA ALA A 126 28.63 -12.86 -38.01
C ALA A 126 28.13 -11.92 -36.92
N GLY A 127 26.93 -11.37 -37.12
CA GLY A 127 26.17 -10.69 -36.08
C GLY A 127 25.84 -11.68 -34.97
N GLY A 128 26.72 -11.76 -33.97
CA GLY A 128 26.48 -12.53 -32.77
C GLY A 128 25.29 -11.96 -31.98
N PRO A 129 24.45 -12.80 -31.36
CA PRO A 129 23.38 -12.34 -30.49
C PRO A 129 24.00 -11.49 -29.39
N ARG A 130 23.52 -10.24 -29.29
CA ARG A 130 23.89 -9.31 -28.23
C ARG A 130 23.67 -10.03 -26.89
N PRO A 131 24.68 -10.12 -26.01
CA PRO A 131 24.48 -10.71 -24.69
C PRO A 131 23.33 -9.96 -24.01
N PRO A 132 22.42 -10.64 -23.31
CA PRO A 132 21.34 -9.99 -22.58
C PRO A 132 21.99 -8.94 -21.67
N THR A 133 21.61 -7.67 -21.89
CA THR A 133 21.96 -6.61 -20.95
C THR A 133 21.49 -7.08 -19.57
N PRO A 134 22.37 -7.12 -18.56
CA PRO A 134 21.95 -7.49 -17.23
C PRO A 134 20.83 -6.54 -16.82
N ASP A 135 19.71 -7.11 -16.37
CA ASP A 135 18.61 -6.33 -15.83
C ASP A 135 19.18 -5.34 -14.80
N PRO A 136 18.72 -4.08 -14.81
CA PRO A 136 19.18 -3.11 -13.84
C PRO A 136 18.99 -3.71 -12.43
N PRO A 137 19.99 -3.58 -11.53
CA PRO A 137 19.87 -4.10 -10.18
C PRO A 137 18.59 -3.54 -9.59
N CYS A 138 17.70 -4.44 -9.14
CA CYS A 138 16.49 -4.06 -8.41
C CYS A 138 16.91 -3.05 -7.35
N ALA A 139 16.46 -1.81 -7.52
CA ALA A 139 16.77 -0.74 -6.57
C ALA A 139 16.42 -1.24 -5.17
N ALA A 140 17.21 -0.86 -4.17
CA ALA A 140 17.08 -1.22 -2.76
C ALA A 140 15.78 -0.67 -2.13
N GLY A 141 14.63 -0.97 -2.73
CA GLY A 141 13.30 -0.57 -2.32
C GLY A 141 12.67 -1.68 -1.50
N GLY A 142 12.07 -1.32 -0.36
CA GLY A 142 11.34 -2.24 0.49
C GLY A 142 10.14 -2.89 -0.22
N CYS A 143 9.48 -3.82 0.46
CA CYS A 143 8.26 -4.44 -0.04
C CYS A 143 7.19 -3.37 -0.30
N GLU A 144 6.79 -3.18 -1.56
CA GLU A 144 5.72 -2.24 -1.95
C GLU A 144 4.40 -2.57 -1.22
N GLU A 145 4.15 -3.86 -0.97
CA GLU A 145 2.96 -4.32 -0.24
C GLU A 145 3.02 -3.93 1.24
N ALA A 146 4.20 -3.92 1.83
CA ALA A 146 4.40 -3.45 3.19
C ALA A 146 4.23 -1.93 3.31
N GLU A 147 4.75 -1.16 2.34
CA GLU A 147 4.52 0.28 2.25
C GLU A 147 3.02 0.60 2.12
N TRP A 148 2.32 -0.12 1.23
CA TRP A 148 0.87 -0.03 1.11
C TRP A 148 0.17 -0.33 2.45
N GLY A 149 0.59 -1.40 3.13
CA GLY A 149 0.01 -1.80 4.41
C GLY A 149 0.12 -0.70 5.46
N LEU A 150 1.30 -0.10 5.62
CA LEU A 150 1.53 1.00 6.55
C LEU A 150 0.70 2.23 6.19
N ALA A 151 0.66 2.61 4.91
CA ALA A 151 -0.15 3.72 4.44
C ALA A 151 -1.66 3.48 4.67
N MET A 152 -2.12 2.24 4.51
CA MET A 152 -3.51 1.84 4.77
C MET A 152 -3.87 1.96 6.25
N LEU A 153 -2.98 1.55 7.17
CA LEU A 153 -3.20 1.72 8.61
C LEU A 153 -3.29 3.20 8.99
N ASP A 154 -2.36 4.01 8.50
CA ASP A 154 -2.37 5.47 8.72
C ASP A 154 -3.66 6.12 8.17
N ALA A 155 -4.13 5.68 7.00
CA ALA A 155 -5.38 6.13 6.41
C ALA A 155 -6.60 5.72 7.23
N CYS A 156 -6.60 4.51 7.80
CA CYS A 156 -7.67 4.07 8.68
C CYS A 156 -7.74 4.93 9.95
N GLU A 157 -6.61 5.45 10.44
CA GLU A 157 -6.49 6.26 11.65
C GLU A 157 -6.64 7.77 11.43
N SER A 158 -7.03 8.20 10.23
CA SER A 158 -7.15 9.61 9.91
C SER A 158 -8.13 10.33 10.85
N ILE A 159 -7.95 11.65 10.99
CA ILE A 159 -8.78 12.45 11.90
C ILE A 159 -10.24 12.42 11.43
N GLU A 160 -10.46 12.43 10.12
CA GLU A 160 -11.77 12.37 9.49
C GLU A 160 -12.52 11.09 9.88
N GLU A 161 -11.83 9.95 9.86
CA GLU A 161 -12.42 8.66 10.20
C GLU A 161 -12.73 8.54 11.68
N ARG A 162 -11.80 9.00 12.54
CA ARG A 162 -12.02 9.03 13.99
C ARG A 162 -13.20 9.91 14.40
N ARG A 163 -13.46 10.98 13.65
CA ARG A 163 -14.60 11.86 13.89
C ARG A 163 -15.95 11.22 13.56
N ARG A 164 -16.00 10.31 12.57
CA ARG A 164 -17.24 9.64 12.16
C ARG A 164 -17.84 8.74 13.24
N VAL A 165 -17.02 8.15 14.12
CA VAL A 165 -17.50 7.12 15.05
C VAL A 165 -18.05 7.69 16.36
N ALA A 166 -17.56 8.83 16.86
CA ALA A 166 -18.12 9.52 18.05
C ALA A 166 -17.37 10.83 18.39
N GLY A 167 -17.24 11.78 17.45
CA GLY A 167 -16.77 13.12 17.81
C GLY A 167 -15.26 13.28 18.12
N GLY A 168 -14.42 12.35 17.68
CA GLY A 168 -12.96 12.50 17.71
C GLY A 168 -12.25 11.69 18.80
N LEU A 169 -12.54 10.39 18.84
CA LEU A 169 -11.80 9.44 19.69
C LEU A 169 -10.28 9.61 19.52
N SER A 170 -9.53 9.44 20.61
CA SER A 170 -8.07 9.30 20.50
C SER A 170 -7.72 8.13 19.59
N THR A 171 -6.53 8.14 18.97
CA THR A 171 -6.10 7.05 18.09
C THR A 171 -6.14 5.69 18.82
N MET A 172 -5.74 5.66 20.10
CA MET A 172 -5.80 4.42 20.88
C MET A 172 -7.22 3.93 21.12
N GLN A 173 -8.16 4.81 21.47
CA GLN A 173 -9.57 4.43 21.66
C GLN A 173 -10.19 3.96 20.34
N TYR A 174 -9.89 4.64 19.24
CA TYR A 174 -10.43 4.30 17.93
C TYR A 174 -9.98 2.92 17.43
N ARG A 175 -8.71 2.55 17.65
CA ARG A 175 -8.21 1.19 17.39
C ARG A 175 -8.96 0.12 18.17
N GLY A 176 -9.59 0.48 19.28
CA GLY A 176 -10.43 -0.40 20.09
C GLY A 176 -11.86 -0.57 19.58
N THR A 177 -12.22 -0.01 18.41
CA THR A 177 -13.59 -0.04 17.89
C THR A 177 -13.76 -1.08 16.79
N ALA A 178 -14.94 -1.72 16.73
CA ALA A 178 -15.29 -2.63 15.64
C ALA A 178 -15.25 -1.93 14.26
N HIS A 179 -15.59 -0.64 14.21
CA HIS A 179 -15.55 0.14 12.98
C HIS A 179 -14.13 0.22 12.37
N TYR A 180 -13.12 0.46 13.21
CA TYR A 180 -11.72 0.45 12.77
C TYR A 180 -11.34 -0.91 12.15
N TRP A 181 -11.62 -2.00 12.85
CA TRP A 181 -11.24 -3.35 12.40
C TRP A 181 -11.99 -3.80 11.15
N SER A 182 -13.28 -3.50 11.05
CA SER A 182 -14.07 -3.75 9.84
C SER A 182 -13.49 -2.99 8.64
N LYS A 183 -13.04 -1.75 8.84
CA LYS A 183 -12.39 -0.96 7.79
C LYS A 183 -11.03 -1.53 7.39
N VAL A 184 -10.18 -1.90 8.34
CA VAL A 184 -8.89 -2.53 8.06
C VAL A 184 -9.10 -3.82 7.27
N HIS A 185 -10.00 -4.69 7.74
CA HIS A 185 -10.33 -5.94 7.07
C HIS A 185 -10.86 -5.72 5.64
N GLY A 186 -11.79 -4.79 5.46
CA GLY A 186 -12.30 -4.42 4.13
C GLY A 186 -11.22 -3.94 3.16
N ASN A 187 -10.26 -3.14 3.62
CA ASN A 187 -9.13 -2.70 2.78
C ASN A 187 -8.21 -3.87 2.39
N VAL A 188 -7.95 -4.81 3.31
CA VAL A 188 -7.13 -5.99 3.03
C VAL A 188 -7.81 -6.93 2.03
N ARG A 189 -9.12 -7.18 2.19
CA ARG A 189 -9.90 -7.97 1.24
C ARG A 189 -9.91 -7.35 -0.15
N ARG A 190 -10.16 -6.04 -0.22
CA ARG A 190 -10.05 -5.26 -1.46
C ARG A 190 -8.67 -5.45 -2.10
N ARG A 191 -7.59 -5.36 -1.31
CA ARG A 191 -6.23 -5.54 -1.82
C ARG A 191 -5.97 -6.93 -2.39
N CYS A 192 -6.48 -7.97 -1.74
CA CYS A 192 -6.40 -9.34 -2.27
C CYS A 192 -7.13 -9.46 -3.63
N ALA A 193 -8.30 -8.83 -3.77
CA ALA A 193 -9.03 -8.80 -5.04
C ALA A 193 -8.27 -8.05 -6.14
N GLU A 194 -7.66 -6.90 -5.82
CA GLU A 194 -6.79 -6.16 -6.75
C GLU A 194 -5.63 -7.04 -7.25
N LYS A 195 -4.95 -7.74 -6.35
CA LYS A 195 -3.84 -8.63 -6.67
C LYS A 195 -4.27 -9.83 -7.52
N ALA A 196 -5.42 -10.44 -7.21
CA ALA A 196 -5.99 -11.51 -8.00
C ALA A 196 -6.28 -11.05 -9.44
N LEU A 197 -6.85 -9.85 -9.60
CA LEU A 197 -7.14 -9.29 -10.92
C LEU A 197 -5.89 -8.95 -11.73
N CYS A 198 -4.85 -8.41 -11.09
CA CYS A 198 -3.53 -8.23 -11.72
C CYS A 198 -2.97 -9.57 -12.22
N ALA A 199 -3.09 -10.65 -11.42
CA ALA A 199 -2.65 -11.97 -11.82
C ALA A 199 -3.45 -12.54 -13.01
N VAL A 200 -4.78 -12.38 -13.04
CA VAL A 200 -5.62 -12.77 -14.19
C VAL A 200 -5.22 -12.03 -15.47
N ARG A 201 -4.95 -10.72 -15.38
CA ARG A 201 -4.48 -9.93 -16.53
C ARG A 201 -3.11 -10.39 -17.01
N ARG A 202 -2.18 -10.67 -16.09
CA ARG A 202 -0.87 -11.24 -16.45
C ARG A 202 -1.02 -12.57 -17.18
N LEU A 203 -1.89 -13.45 -16.69
CA LEU A 203 -2.17 -14.75 -17.31
C LEU A 203 -2.67 -14.64 -18.75
N SER A 204 -3.45 -13.59 -19.07
CA SER A 204 -3.92 -13.35 -20.44
C SER A 204 -2.80 -13.02 -21.44
N LEU A 205 -1.64 -12.58 -20.94
CA LEU A 205 -0.46 -12.27 -21.73
C LEU A 205 0.51 -13.47 -21.84
N CYS A 206 0.37 -14.49 -21.00
CA CYS A 206 1.26 -15.64 -21.01
C CYS A 206 0.93 -16.60 -22.16
N PRO A 207 1.93 -17.11 -22.91
CA PRO A 207 1.72 -18.13 -23.93
C PRO A 207 1.07 -19.40 -23.35
N ARG A 208 0.21 -20.05 -24.13
CA ARG A 208 -0.45 -21.30 -23.72
C ARG A 208 0.61 -22.39 -23.45
N GLY A 209 0.45 -23.09 -22.32
CA GLY A 209 1.34 -24.18 -21.91
C GLY A 209 2.72 -23.74 -21.43
N SER A 210 2.99 -22.43 -21.30
CA SER A 210 4.27 -21.98 -20.77
C SER A 210 4.40 -22.29 -19.28
N ARG A 211 5.62 -22.55 -18.82
CA ARG A 211 5.94 -22.72 -17.39
C ARG A 211 5.52 -21.48 -16.59
N GLU A 212 5.75 -20.29 -17.14
CA GLU A 212 5.35 -19.02 -16.52
C GLU A 212 3.83 -18.98 -16.28
N LYS A 213 3.03 -19.49 -17.21
CA LYS A 213 1.58 -19.54 -17.06
C LYS A 213 1.16 -20.47 -15.92
N VAL A 214 1.80 -21.63 -15.78
CA VAL A 214 1.54 -22.57 -14.68
C VAL A 214 1.84 -21.90 -13.34
N GLU A 215 3.01 -21.28 -13.21
CA GLU A 215 3.41 -20.54 -12.00
C GLU A 215 2.45 -19.38 -11.69
N ALA A 216 2.01 -18.63 -12.71
CA ALA A 216 1.04 -17.56 -12.54
C ALA A 216 -0.36 -18.06 -12.11
N LEU A 217 -0.79 -19.25 -12.56
CA LEU A 217 -2.04 -19.88 -12.11
C LEU A 217 -1.92 -20.35 -10.64
N GLU A 218 -0.76 -20.86 -10.23
CA GLU A 218 -0.49 -21.23 -8.84
C GLU A 218 -0.50 -20.01 -7.93
N MET A 219 0.16 -18.92 -8.32
CA MET A 219 0.12 -17.66 -7.58
C MET A 219 -1.30 -17.07 -7.50
N LEU A 220 -2.07 -17.15 -8.59
CA LEU A 220 -3.47 -16.72 -8.58
C LEU A 220 -4.30 -17.56 -7.61
N ALA A 221 -4.17 -18.89 -7.64
CA ALA A 221 -4.87 -19.78 -6.73
C ALA A 221 -4.50 -19.49 -5.26
N ALA A 222 -3.21 -19.29 -4.99
CA ALA A 222 -2.73 -18.90 -3.66
C ALA A 222 -3.32 -17.55 -3.22
N THR A 223 -3.38 -16.56 -4.10
CA THR A 223 -3.98 -15.24 -3.81
C THR A 223 -5.49 -15.34 -3.56
N VAL A 224 -6.22 -16.08 -4.40
CA VAL A 224 -7.67 -16.28 -4.27
C VAL A 224 -8.00 -17.02 -2.99
N SER A 225 -7.19 -18.01 -2.59
CA SER A 225 -7.37 -18.77 -1.34
C SER A 225 -7.26 -17.91 -0.07
N LEU A 226 -6.72 -16.70 -0.19
CA LEU A 226 -6.64 -15.78 0.93
C LEU A 226 -8.03 -15.33 1.41
N ASP A 227 -9.03 -15.21 0.52
CA ASP A 227 -10.39 -14.74 0.86
C ASP A 227 -11.49 -15.69 0.38
N ALA A 228 -12.41 -16.06 1.27
CA ALA A 228 -13.48 -17.00 0.95
C ALA A 228 -14.41 -16.48 -0.16
N SER A 229 -14.72 -15.17 -0.18
CA SER A 229 -15.56 -14.60 -1.24
C SER A 229 -14.83 -14.53 -2.59
N LEU A 230 -13.50 -14.42 -2.59
CA LEU A 230 -12.72 -14.58 -3.82
C LEU A 230 -12.82 -16.03 -4.31
N VAL A 231 -12.65 -17.03 -3.43
CA VAL A 231 -12.80 -18.44 -3.80
C VAL A 231 -14.18 -18.67 -4.44
N GLU A 232 -15.25 -18.26 -3.76
CA GLU A 232 -16.63 -18.42 -4.25
C GLU A 232 -16.83 -17.74 -5.61
N GLY A 233 -16.36 -16.50 -5.77
CA GLY A 233 -16.44 -15.79 -7.04
C GLY A 233 -15.69 -16.49 -8.16
N PHE A 234 -14.45 -16.90 -7.91
CA PHE A 234 -13.59 -17.54 -8.91
C PHE A 234 -13.96 -18.99 -9.24
N MET A 235 -14.80 -19.67 -8.44
CA MET A 235 -15.37 -20.98 -8.81
C MET A 235 -16.15 -20.89 -10.13
N THR A 236 -16.85 -19.78 -10.36
CA THR A 236 -17.54 -19.52 -11.64
C THR A 236 -16.61 -19.11 -12.78
N ASN A 237 -15.33 -18.87 -12.47
CA ASN A 237 -14.29 -18.42 -13.38
C ASN A 237 -13.11 -19.40 -13.47
N GLY A 238 -13.38 -20.71 -13.34
CA GLY A 238 -12.42 -21.76 -13.63
C GLY A 238 -11.64 -22.32 -12.43
N LEU A 239 -11.88 -21.84 -11.21
CA LEU A 239 -11.27 -22.40 -9.99
C LEU A 239 -11.98 -23.69 -9.54
N ASP A 240 -11.25 -24.78 -9.40
CA ASP A 240 -11.67 -25.97 -8.67
C ASP A 240 -11.36 -25.78 -7.17
N ALA A 241 -12.39 -25.47 -6.39
CA ALA A 241 -12.27 -25.21 -4.95
C ALA A 241 -11.80 -26.44 -4.14
N SER A 242 -12.01 -27.66 -4.64
CA SER A 242 -11.58 -28.88 -3.94
C SER A 242 -10.06 -29.06 -4.02
N LYS A 243 -9.46 -28.70 -5.15
CA LYS A 243 -8.02 -28.80 -5.41
C LYS A 243 -7.28 -27.48 -5.20
N MET A 244 -8.02 -26.39 -5.02
CA MET A 244 -7.50 -25.01 -5.05
C MET A 244 -6.60 -24.77 -6.26
N ARG A 245 -7.10 -25.13 -7.46
CA ARG A 245 -6.37 -25.01 -8.73
C ARG A 245 -7.31 -24.55 -9.84
N PHE A 246 -6.77 -23.78 -10.78
CA PHE A 246 -7.52 -23.38 -11.97
C PHE A 246 -7.49 -24.50 -13.01
N VAL A 247 -8.68 -24.96 -13.41
CA VAL A 247 -8.88 -25.98 -14.45
C VAL A 247 -9.02 -25.33 -15.82
N VAL A 248 -9.48 -24.08 -15.85
CA VAL A 248 -9.67 -23.28 -17.06
C VAL A 248 -9.00 -21.93 -16.86
N ASP A 249 -8.53 -21.33 -17.95
CA ASP A 249 -8.02 -19.97 -17.93
C ASP A 249 -9.12 -19.00 -17.46
N PRO A 250 -8.88 -18.22 -16.39
CA PRO A 250 -9.87 -17.28 -15.89
C PRO A 250 -10.10 -16.15 -16.91
N GLU A 251 -11.36 -15.81 -17.14
CA GLU A 251 -11.73 -14.70 -18.02
C GLU A 251 -11.52 -13.36 -17.32
N VAL A 252 -10.87 -12.41 -18.01
CA VAL A 252 -10.58 -11.07 -17.47
C VAL A 252 -11.87 -10.32 -17.15
N ALA A 253 -12.85 -10.30 -18.05
CA ALA A 253 -14.09 -9.56 -17.86
C ALA A 253 -14.89 -10.05 -16.63
N LYS A 254 -14.95 -11.37 -16.42
CA LYS A 254 -15.56 -11.96 -15.22
C LYS A 254 -14.79 -11.59 -13.95
N ALA A 255 -13.46 -11.70 -13.97
CA ALA A 255 -12.63 -11.30 -12.84
C ALA A 255 -12.78 -9.81 -12.49
N GLU A 256 -12.89 -8.93 -13.49
CA GLU A 256 -13.14 -7.49 -13.30
C GLU A 256 -14.48 -7.24 -12.63
N SER A 257 -15.54 -7.89 -13.10
CA SER A 257 -16.87 -7.78 -12.49
C SER A 257 -16.88 -8.27 -11.04
N LEU A 258 -16.27 -9.43 -10.77
CA LEU A 258 -16.16 -10.01 -9.43
C LEU A 258 -15.37 -9.10 -8.47
N CYS A 259 -14.21 -8.61 -8.90
CA CYS A 259 -13.37 -7.75 -8.07
C CYS A 259 -14.02 -6.37 -7.84
N ALA A 260 -14.74 -5.84 -8.84
CA ALA A 260 -15.53 -4.62 -8.68
C ALA A 260 -16.62 -4.78 -7.60
N ALA A 261 -17.31 -5.91 -7.58
CA ALA A 261 -18.31 -6.22 -6.54
C ALA A 261 -17.69 -6.29 -5.12
N LEU A 262 -16.42 -6.67 -5.01
CA LEU A 262 -15.65 -6.70 -3.77
C LEU A 262 -15.02 -5.33 -3.41
N GLY A 263 -15.38 -4.26 -4.11
CA GLY A 263 -14.87 -2.91 -3.84
C GLY A 263 -13.46 -2.66 -4.40
N ALA A 264 -12.98 -3.51 -5.29
CA ALA A 264 -11.70 -3.40 -6.00
C ALA A 264 -11.85 -3.09 -7.51
N PRO A 265 -12.63 -2.08 -7.95
CA PRO A 265 -12.67 -1.75 -9.36
C PRO A 265 -11.35 -1.09 -9.76
N LEU A 266 -10.70 -1.59 -10.81
CA LEU A 266 -9.42 -1.06 -11.33
C LEU A 266 -9.48 0.41 -11.76
N GLY A 267 -10.69 0.89 -12.10
CA GLY A 267 -10.96 2.28 -12.43
C GLY A 267 -11.19 3.17 -11.19
N ALA A 268 -11.46 2.59 -10.01
CA ALA A 268 -11.35 3.37 -8.78
C ALA A 268 -9.87 3.60 -8.54
N LEU A 269 -9.44 4.80 -8.94
CA LEU A 269 -8.30 5.51 -8.38
C LEU A 269 -8.08 5.06 -6.93
N PRO A 270 -6.81 4.88 -6.49
CA PRO A 270 -6.54 4.53 -5.10
C PRO A 270 -7.38 5.45 -4.22
N VAL A 271 -8.07 4.89 -3.22
CA VAL A 271 -8.78 5.68 -2.21
C VAL A 271 -7.81 6.78 -1.82
N ARG A 272 -8.11 8.03 -2.21
CA ARG A 272 -7.20 9.14 -1.96
C ARG A 272 -7.09 9.22 -0.46
N VAL A 273 -5.99 8.74 0.10
CA VAL A 273 -5.67 8.97 1.51
C VAL A 273 -5.57 10.49 1.63
N PRO A 274 -6.50 11.15 2.36
CA PRO A 274 -6.41 12.58 2.53
C PRO A 274 -5.10 12.85 3.25
N GLN A 275 -4.18 13.58 2.61
CA GLN A 275 -2.96 13.94 3.29
C GLN A 275 -3.31 14.83 4.48
N ARG A 276 -2.78 14.47 5.66
CA ARG A 276 -2.80 15.33 6.84
C ARG A 276 -2.12 16.65 6.49
N LYS A 277 -2.90 17.72 6.33
CA LYS A 277 -2.38 19.09 6.39
C LYS A 277 -1.89 19.32 7.83
N ARG A 278 -0.57 19.20 8.08
CA ARG A 278 0.03 19.66 9.34
C ARG A 278 -0.27 21.16 9.48
N GLY A 279 -1.02 21.54 10.50
CA GLY A 279 -1.22 22.95 10.86
C GLY A 279 -2.66 23.47 10.92
N VAL A 280 -3.69 22.69 10.57
CA VAL A 280 -5.07 23.14 10.78
C VAL A 280 -5.44 23.01 12.25
N ARG A 281 -5.27 24.10 13.02
CA ARG A 281 -6.02 24.30 14.27
C ARG A 281 -7.49 24.37 13.86
N LEU A 282 -8.24 23.33 14.21
CA LEU A 282 -9.69 23.32 14.05
C LEU A 282 -10.27 24.31 15.05
N GLY A 283 -10.56 25.52 14.56
CA GLY A 283 -11.20 26.59 15.32
C GLY A 283 -12.53 26.11 15.87
N LEU A 284 -12.66 26.23 17.19
CA LEU A 284 -13.91 26.34 17.90
C LEU A 284 -14.42 27.78 17.71
N ASP A 285 -14.85 28.13 16.50
CA ASP A 285 -15.43 29.45 16.25
C ASP A 285 -16.94 29.30 16.05
N GLY A 286 -17.65 29.61 17.13
CA GLY A 286 -18.91 30.36 17.16
C GLY A 286 -20.10 29.83 16.36
N ALA A 287 -21.02 29.16 17.04
CA ALA A 287 -22.42 29.10 16.60
C ALA A 287 -23.06 30.50 16.69
N PRO A 288 -23.85 30.93 15.71
CA PRO A 288 -24.56 32.21 15.78
C PRO A 288 -25.80 32.09 16.69
N HIS A 289 -25.94 33.05 17.60
CA HIS A 289 -27.22 33.49 18.16
C HIS A 289 -27.75 34.65 17.35
#